data_AF-A0A0S6WQ70-F1
#
_entry.id   AF-A0A0S6WQ70-F1
#
_cell.length_a   1.000
_cell.length_b   1.000
_cell.length_c   1.000
_cell.angle_alpha   90.00
_cell.angle_beta   90.00
_cell.angle_gamma   90.00
#
_symmetry.space_group_name_H-M   'P 1'
#
loop_
_entity.id
_entity.type
_entity.pdbx_description
1 polymer ?
#
loop_
_entity_poly.entity_id
_entity_poly.type
_entity_poly.pdbx_seq_one_letter_code
_entity_poly.pdbx_strand_id
1 'polypeptide(L)'
;MDAMALNNDNALLERLEARDRDALSSAVEEVRFESGAVLYEPGTNIDYCYFPTGSAICSYFVEMDEGVAVETILIGREGALGGVVSHGNLPAFARSNVLHGGVFQRIALRDLDRLKRDNPAVAHLMNRYSDCVMAQVFQSIACNAVHTIEQRAAKWLVAAVARMGRPSVTMTQEQLASMMGVGRSYASRVLQRFKRDGLLRTRRGGIEVLDRDGLANRACACNDHVDAHFERVLGGLY
;
A
#
# COMPACT_ATOMS: atom_id res chain seq x y z
N MET A 1 -13.50 -14.22 -30.81
CA MET A 1 -13.93 -13.47 -29.62
C MET A 1 -12.68 -13.37 -28.79
N ASP A 2 -11.87 -12.36 -29.11
CA ASP A 2 -10.51 -12.24 -28.61
C ASP A 2 -10.56 -12.02 -27.11
N ALA A 3 -9.96 -12.95 -26.37
CA ALA A 3 -9.60 -12.73 -24.98
C ALA A 3 -8.65 -11.52 -24.97
N MET A 4 -9.16 -10.36 -24.52
CA MET A 4 -8.30 -9.23 -24.19
C MET A 4 -7.28 -9.74 -23.19
N ALA A 5 -6.01 -9.80 -23.60
CA ALA A 5 -4.91 -10.06 -22.69
C ALA A 5 -5.03 -9.08 -21.52
N LEU A 6 -5.09 -9.62 -20.30
CA LEU A 6 -5.05 -8.83 -19.08
C LEU A 6 -3.83 -7.91 -19.14
N ASN A 7 -4.05 -6.60 -19.28
CA ASN A 7 -3.00 -5.61 -19.09
C ASN A 7 -2.79 -5.46 -17.57
N ASN A 8 -2.11 -6.44 -16.97
CA ASN A 8 -1.86 -6.50 -15.53
C ASN A 8 -0.81 -5.47 -15.13
N ASP A 9 -1.20 -4.23 -14.92
CA ASP A 9 -0.33 -3.17 -14.39
C ASP A 9 -0.18 -3.25 -12.85
N ASN A 10 -0.34 -4.45 -12.28
CA ASN A 10 -0.05 -4.78 -10.89
C ASN A 10 1.15 -5.73 -10.84
N ALA A 11 2.25 -5.26 -10.28
CA ALA A 11 3.53 -5.95 -10.23
C ALA A 11 3.50 -7.26 -9.44
N LEU A 12 2.54 -7.43 -8.51
CA LEU A 12 2.38 -8.70 -7.79
C LEU A 12 1.81 -9.77 -8.73
N LEU A 13 0.74 -9.45 -9.46
CA LEU A 13 0.15 -10.37 -10.45
C LEU A 13 1.08 -10.62 -11.63
N GLU A 14 1.93 -9.65 -12.00
CA GLU A 14 2.96 -9.83 -13.03
C GLU A 14 4.04 -10.86 -12.65
N ARG A 15 4.18 -11.23 -11.38
CA ARG A 15 5.12 -12.29 -10.96
C ARG A 15 4.72 -13.67 -11.47
N LEU A 16 3.44 -13.91 -11.76
CA LEU A 16 2.97 -15.16 -12.36
C LEU A 16 3.41 -15.26 -13.82
N GLU A 17 3.74 -16.46 -14.28
CA GLU A 17 3.92 -16.75 -15.69
C GLU A 17 2.61 -16.53 -16.47
N ALA A 18 2.72 -16.30 -17.78
CA ALA A 18 1.57 -15.97 -18.63
C ALA A 18 0.42 -16.99 -18.51
N ARG A 19 0.75 -18.29 -18.50
CA ARG A 19 -0.22 -19.38 -18.33
C ARG A 19 -1.05 -19.26 -17.04
N ASP A 20 -0.42 -18.89 -15.94
CA ASP A 20 -1.10 -18.78 -14.64
C ASP A 20 -1.87 -17.47 -14.52
N ARG A 21 -1.39 -16.39 -15.15
CA ARG A 21 -2.14 -15.14 -15.26
C ARG A 21 -3.42 -15.30 -16.09
N ASP A 22 -3.37 -16.09 -17.15
CA ASP A 22 -4.55 -16.37 -17.98
C ASP A 22 -5.66 -17.05 -17.16
N ALA A 23 -5.31 -17.84 -16.14
CA ALA A 23 -6.30 -18.44 -15.23
C ALA A 23 -7.05 -17.39 -14.38
N LEU A 24 -6.47 -16.20 -14.17
CA LEU A 24 -7.10 -15.09 -13.45
C LEU A 24 -8.06 -14.29 -14.33
N SER A 25 -7.92 -14.35 -15.66
CA SER A 25 -8.60 -13.46 -16.61
C SER A 25 -10.11 -13.38 -16.48
N SER A 26 -10.78 -14.50 -16.16
CA SER A 26 -12.24 -14.53 -16.02
C SER A 26 -12.74 -14.00 -14.67
N ALA A 27 -11.85 -13.82 -13.68
CA ALA A 27 -12.21 -13.43 -12.32
C ALA A 27 -11.76 -12.01 -11.95
N VAL A 28 -10.87 -11.41 -12.74
CA VAL A 28 -10.38 -10.04 -12.53
C VAL A 28 -11.37 -9.04 -13.11
N GLU A 29 -11.78 -8.10 -12.27
CA GLU A 29 -12.58 -6.95 -12.65
C GLU A 29 -11.77 -5.67 -12.46
N GLU A 30 -11.88 -4.73 -13.41
CA GLU A 30 -11.31 -3.40 -13.24
C GLU A 30 -12.30 -2.48 -12.50
N VAL A 31 -11.82 -1.75 -11.51
CA VAL A 31 -12.57 -0.71 -10.80
C VAL A 31 -11.72 0.55 -10.64
N ARG A 32 -12.38 1.71 -10.62
CA ARG A 32 -11.72 3.00 -10.41
C ARG A 32 -12.19 3.60 -9.09
N PHE A 33 -11.23 4.06 -8.29
CA PHE A 33 -11.49 4.75 -7.04
C PHE A 33 -10.92 6.15 -7.03
N GLU A 34 -11.63 7.05 -6.34
CA GLU A 34 -11.15 8.38 -6.00
C GLU A 34 -10.31 8.35 -4.71
N SER A 35 -9.48 9.37 -4.52
CA SER A 35 -8.73 9.52 -3.27
C SER A 35 -9.69 9.74 -2.09
N GLY A 36 -9.50 9.00 -1.00
CA GLY A 36 -10.36 9.00 0.18
C GLY A 36 -11.48 7.96 0.14
N ALA A 37 -11.64 7.19 -0.95
CA ALA A 37 -12.60 6.09 -0.98
C ALA A 37 -12.25 5.03 0.08
N VAL A 38 -13.24 4.64 0.87
CA VAL A 38 -13.12 3.55 1.85
C VAL A 38 -13.38 2.22 1.13
N LEU A 39 -12.45 1.27 1.25
CA LEU A 39 -12.58 -0.08 0.70
C LEU A 39 -13.23 -1.03 1.72
N TYR A 40 -12.79 -0.94 2.98
CA TYR A 40 -13.37 -1.70 4.10
C TYR A 40 -13.44 -0.87 5.36
N GLU A 41 -14.51 -1.07 6.11
CA GLU A 41 -14.64 -0.60 7.50
C GLU A 41 -14.40 -1.77 8.47
N PRO A 42 -13.90 -1.51 9.69
CA PRO A 42 -13.79 -2.53 10.73
C PRO A 42 -15.12 -3.26 10.95
N GLY A 43 -15.07 -4.59 11.01
CA GLY A 43 -16.24 -5.46 11.19
C GLY A 43 -17.00 -5.81 9.91
N THR A 44 -16.75 -5.13 8.78
CA THR A 44 -17.36 -5.51 7.49
C THR A 44 -16.68 -6.75 6.92
N ASN A 45 -17.44 -7.57 6.19
CA ASN A 45 -16.87 -8.73 5.50
C ASN A 45 -15.93 -8.28 4.38
N ILE A 46 -14.79 -8.95 4.28
CA ILE A 46 -13.90 -8.77 3.13
C ILE A 46 -14.46 -9.59 1.96
N ASP A 47 -14.99 -8.91 0.94
CA ASP A 47 -15.62 -9.56 -0.21
C ASP A 47 -14.72 -9.61 -1.46
N TYR A 48 -13.71 -8.74 -1.53
CA TYR A 48 -12.79 -8.58 -2.65
C TYR A 48 -11.34 -8.45 -2.19
N CYS A 49 -10.43 -8.98 -3.00
CA CYS A 49 -9.01 -8.63 -2.98
C CYS A 49 -8.77 -7.56 -4.05
N TYR A 50 -8.16 -6.43 -3.66
CA TYR A 50 -7.88 -5.29 -4.53
C TYR A 50 -6.39 -5.20 -4.84
N PHE A 51 -6.05 -5.04 -6.11
CA PHE A 51 -4.71 -4.96 -6.65
C PHE A 51 -4.54 -3.57 -7.29
N PRO A 52 -3.88 -2.60 -6.61
CA PRO A 52 -3.66 -1.28 -7.20
C PRO A 52 -2.87 -1.39 -8.50
N THR A 53 -3.12 -0.48 -9.44
CA THR A 53 -2.38 -0.42 -10.71
C THR A 53 -1.80 0.98 -10.93
N GLY A 54 -0.77 1.10 -11.77
CA GLY A 54 -0.12 2.36 -12.08
C GLY A 54 0.30 3.13 -10.83
N SER A 55 -0.21 4.36 -10.69
CA SER A 55 0.08 5.24 -9.54
C SER A 55 -0.85 5.07 -8.35
N ALA A 56 -1.84 4.18 -8.42
CA ALA A 56 -2.85 4.01 -7.37
C ALA A 56 -2.23 3.49 -6.07
N ILE A 57 -2.71 4.01 -4.93
CA ILE A 57 -2.20 3.65 -3.60
C ILE A 57 -3.38 3.49 -2.65
N CYS A 58 -3.37 2.42 -1.88
CA CYS A 58 -4.25 2.21 -0.74
C CYS A 58 -3.44 1.88 0.52
N SER A 59 -4.10 1.91 1.67
CA SER A 59 -3.44 1.70 2.96
C SER A 59 -4.41 1.23 4.03
N TYR A 60 -3.89 0.54 5.04
CA TYR A 60 -4.62 0.13 6.23
C TYR A 60 -4.44 1.13 7.38
N PHE A 61 -5.54 1.45 8.04
CA PHE A 61 -5.62 2.35 9.18
C PHE A 61 -6.25 1.65 10.38
N VAL A 62 -5.57 1.72 11.53
CA VAL A 62 -6.14 1.29 12.80
C VAL A 62 -6.64 2.53 13.52
N GLU A 63 -7.93 2.55 13.83
CA GLU A 63 -8.53 3.58 14.68
C GLU A 63 -8.17 3.31 16.14
N MET A 64 -7.63 4.32 16.79
CA MET A 64 -7.36 4.36 18.21
C MET A 64 -8.47 5.14 18.91
N ASP A 65 -8.50 5.04 20.24
CA ASP A 65 -9.36 5.90 21.07
C ASP A 65 -9.15 7.39 20.71
N GLU A 66 -10.20 8.19 20.86
CA GLU A 66 -10.22 9.63 20.51
C GLU A 66 -10.13 9.95 19.00
N GLY A 67 -10.36 8.98 18.13
CA GLY A 67 -10.50 9.20 16.68
C GLY A 67 -9.19 9.38 15.91
N VAL A 68 -8.06 9.03 16.53
CA VAL A 68 -6.74 9.01 15.87
C VAL A 68 -6.64 7.75 15.02
N ALA A 69 -6.40 7.90 13.72
CA ALA A 69 -6.18 6.77 12.82
C ALA A 69 -4.70 6.66 12.45
N VAL A 70 -4.04 5.56 12.81
CA VAL A 70 -2.62 5.32 12.53
C VAL A 70 -2.50 4.46 11.28
N GLU A 71 -1.68 4.90 10.33
CA GLU A 71 -1.33 4.09 9.16
C GLU A 71 -0.46 2.91 9.59
N THR A 72 -0.75 1.72 9.06
CA THR A 72 0.02 0.51 9.34
C THR A 72 0.86 0.06 8.14
N ILE A 73 0.28 0.01 6.94
CA ILE A 73 0.87 -0.56 5.73
C ILE A 73 0.43 0.25 4.50
N LEU A 74 1.39 0.76 3.74
CA LEU A 74 1.18 1.38 2.44
C LEU A 74 1.27 0.34 1.32
N ILE A 75 0.31 0.33 0.39
CA ILE A 75 0.22 -0.65 -0.70
C ILE A 75 0.05 0.08 -2.03
N GLY A 76 1.00 -0.14 -2.95
CA GLY A 76 0.91 0.27 -4.35
C GLY A 76 0.74 -0.92 -5.30
N ARG A 77 1.17 -0.75 -6.56
CA ARG A 77 1.10 -1.80 -7.58
C ARG A 77 1.89 -3.07 -7.24
N GLU A 78 2.78 -3.02 -6.26
CA GLU A 78 3.58 -4.16 -5.78
C GLU A 78 2.82 -5.12 -4.85
N GLY A 79 1.55 -4.84 -4.55
CA GLY A 79 0.80 -5.60 -3.57
C GLY A 79 -0.70 -5.70 -3.84
N ALA A 80 -1.42 -6.14 -2.80
CA ALA A 80 -2.85 -6.33 -2.79
C ALA A 80 -3.45 -6.06 -1.40
N LEU A 81 -4.72 -5.66 -1.34
CA LEU A 81 -5.46 -5.32 -0.14
C LEU A 81 -6.72 -6.19 -0.01
N GLY A 82 -6.95 -6.78 1.17
CA GLY A 82 -8.05 -7.70 1.44
C GLY A 82 -7.78 -9.13 0.94
N GLY A 83 -8.16 -10.16 1.69
CA GLY A 83 -8.11 -11.56 1.25
C GLY A 83 -6.72 -12.16 1.00
N VAL A 84 -5.67 -11.46 1.44
CA VAL A 84 -4.27 -11.90 1.28
C VAL A 84 -3.99 -13.10 2.17
N VAL A 85 -4.19 -12.92 3.49
CA VAL A 85 -4.00 -13.94 4.54
C VAL A 85 -5.26 -14.78 4.82
N SER A 86 -6.44 -14.22 4.55
CA SER A 86 -7.71 -14.83 4.93
C SER A 86 -8.14 -15.92 3.93
N HIS A 87 -8.74 -16.99 4.47
CA HIS A 87 -9.52 -17.96 3.71
C HIS A 87 -10.98 -17.85 4.15
N GLY A 88 -11.90 -17.64 3.20
CA GLY A 88 -13.30 -17.39 3.49
C GLY A 88 -13.61 -15.97 4.00
N ASN A 89 -14.85 -15.78 4.42
CA ASN A 89 -15.41 -14.47 4.77
C ASN A 89 -15.08 -14.10 6.21
N LEU A 90 -13.94 -13.46 6.41
CA LEU A 90 -13.52 -12.91 7.71
C LEU A 90 -13.79 -11.40 7.76
N PRO A 91 -14.19 -10.86 8.93
CA PRO A 91 -14.39 -9.43 9.09
C PRO A 91 -13.06 -8.68 9.01
N ALA A 92 -13.06 -7.51 8.39
CA ALA A 92 -11.92 -6.61 8.37
C ALA A 92 -11.61 -6.11 9.79
N PHE A 93 -10.35 -6.17 10.19
CA PHE A 93 -9.91 -5.61 11.47
C PHE A 93 -9.64 -4.10 11.37
N ALA A 94 -8.92 -3.70 10.32
CA ALA A 94 -8.53 -2.31 10.08
C ALA A 94 -9.43 -1.67 9.01
N ARG A 95 -9.62 -0.35 9.09
CA ARG A 95 -10.16 0.42 7.97
C ARG A 95 -9.14 0.38 6.84
N SER A 96 -9.61 0.36 5.59
CA SER A 96 -8.74 0.52 4.43
C SER A 96 -9.24 1.60 3.49
N ASN A 97 -8.33 2.48 3.07
CA ASN A 97 -8.67 3.65 2.26
C ASN A 97 -7.74 3.78 1.06
N VAL A 98 -8.27 4.34 -0.02
CA VAL A 98 -7.51 4.79 -1.19
C VAL A 98 -6.85 6.13 -0.87
N LEU A 99 -5.53 6.19 -0.91
CA LEU A 99 -4.75 7.42 -0.67
C LEU A 99 -4.50 8.19 -1.95
N HIS A 100 -4.21 7.45 -3.03
CA HIS A 100 -4.12 8.00 -4.36
C HIS A 100 -5.08 7.25 -5.27
N GLY A 101 -6.09 7.97 -5.76
CA GLY A 101 -7.07 7.45 -6.69
C GLY A 101 -6.44 6.92 -7.98
N GLY A 102 -7.18 6.06 -8.66
CA GLY A 102 -6.69 5.37 -9.85
C GLY A 102 -7.44 4.08 -10.09
N VAL A 103 -6.86 3.27 -10.96
CA VAL A 103 -7.40 1.96 -11.33
C VAL A 103 -6.89 0.89 -10.37
N PHE A 104 -7.79 0.00 -10.00
CA PHE A 104 -7.50 -1.20 -9.24
C PHE A 104 -8.09 -2.37 -10.03
N GLN A 105 -7.38 -3.48 -10.06
CA GLN A 105 -7.97 -4.77 -10.37
C GLN A 105 -8.56 -5.33 -9.08
N ARG A 106 -9.66 -6.08 -9.16
CA ARG A 106 -10.22 -6.78 -8.01
C ARG A 106 -10.66 -8.19 -8.37
N ILE A 107 -10.57 -9.09 -7.40
CA ILE A 107 -11.07 -10.47 -7.51
C ILE A 107 -11.98 -10.71 -6.30
N ALA A 108 -13.19 -11.21 -6.52
CA ALA A 108 -14.06 -11.61 -5.41
C ALA A 108 -13.40 -12.74 -4.61
N LEU A 109 -13.46 -12.70 -3.27
CA LEU A 109 -12.72 -13.67 -2.43
C LEU A 109 -13.11 -15.12 -2.71
N ARG A 110 -14.40 -15.39 -2.99
CA ARG A 110 -14.87 -16.73 -3.40
C ARG A 110 -14.15 -17.25 -4.64
N ASP A 111 -13.87 -16.37 -5.59
CA ASP A 111 -13.23 -16.70 -6.86
C ASP A 111 -11.71 -16.82 -6.66
N LEU A 112 -11.11 -15.95 -5.84
CA LEU A 112 -9.72 -16.07 -5.43
C LEU A 112 -9.45 -17.38 -4.66
N ASP A 113 -10.34 -17.78 -3.76
CA ASP A 113 -10.23 -19.04 -3.02
C ASP A 113 -10.34 -20.26 -3.94
N ARG A 114 -11.20 -20.19 -4.98
CA ARG A 114 -11.24 -21.22 -6.03
C ARG A 114 -9.92 -21.25 -6.82
N LEU A 115 -9.43 -20.09 -7.25
CA LEU A 115 -8.17 -19.98 -8.00
C LEU A 115 -6.97 -20.50 -7.21
N LYS A 116 -6.88 -20.20 -5.91
CA LYS A 116 -5.85 -20.76 -5.00
C LYS A 116 -5.95 -22.29 -4.89
N ARG A 117 -7.15 -22.87 -4.91
CA ARG A 117 -7.32 -24.34 -4.88
C ARG A 117 -6.94 -25.00 -6.20
N ASP A 118 -7.32 -24.39 -7.32
CA ASP A 118 -7.22 -24.99 -8.65
C ASP A 118 -5.87 -24.70 -9.32
N ASN A 119 -5.17 -23.64 -8.91
CA ASN A 119 -3.88 -23.23 -9.45
C ASN A 119 -2.81 -23.08 -8.32
N PRO A 120 -1.84 -24.02 -8.22
CA PRO A 120 -0.78 -23.97 -7.21
C PRO A 120 0.11 -22.72 -7.27
N ALA A 121 0.35 -22.14 -8.46
CA ALA A 121 1.17 -20.94 -8.59
C ALA A 121 0.47 -19.71 -7.99
N VAL A 122 -0.85 -19.59 -8.20
CA VAL A 122 -1.66 -18.53 -7.56
C VAL A 122 -1.67 -18.69 -6.04
N ALA A 123 -1.82 -19.92 -5.54
CA ALA A 123 -1.73 -20.21 -4.11
C ALA A 123 -0.36 -19.81 -3.54
N HIS A 124 0.72 -20.21 -4.22
CA HIS A 124 2.08 -19.92 -3.80
C HIS A 124 2.36 -18.42 -3.79
N LEU A 125 1.93 -17.67 -4.82
CA LEU A 125 2.05 -16.22 -4.87
C LEU A 125 1.37 -15.56 -3.66
N MET A 126 0.12 -15.91 -3.38
CA MET A 126 -0.65 -15.28 -2.30
C MET A 126 -0.11 -15.63 -0.91
N ASN A 127 0.38 -16.86 -0.71
CA ASN A 127 1.01 -17.26 0.55
C ASN A 127 2.32 -16.49 0.78
N ARG A 128 3.15 -16.37 -0.25
CA ARG A 128 4.40 -15.61 -0.18
C ARG A 128 4.16 -14.12 0.02
N TYR A 129 3.15 -13.58 -0.65
CA TYR A 129 2.73 -12.20 -0.42
C TYR A 129 2.21 -11.99 1.00
N SER A 130 1.57 -12.98 1.62
CA SER A 130 1.19 -12.92 3.03
C SER A 130 2.41 -12.79 3.96
N ASP A 131 3.49 -13.52 3.69
CA ASP A 131 4.76 -13.37 4.43
C ASP A 131 5.36 -11.98 4.26
N CYS A 132 5.32 -11.45 3.03
CA CYS A 132 5.74 -10.08 2.72
C CYS A 132 4.94 -9.03 3.53
N VAL A 133 3.62 -9.16 3.57
CA VAL A 133 2.73 -8.29 4.36
C VAL A 133 3.09 -8.37 5.85
N MET A 134 3.32 -9.58 6.39
CA MET A 134 3.74 -9.76 7.78
C MET A 134 5.10 -9.13 8.08
N ALA A 135 6.07 -9.24 7.17
CA ALA A 135 7.36 -8.56 7.31
C ALA A 135 7.19 -7.04 7.35
N GLN A 136 6.33 -6.48 6.51
CA GLN A 136 6.00 -5.05 6.53
C GLN A 136 5.34 -4.64 7.85
N VAL A 137 4.45 -5.47 8.42
CA VAL A 137 3.87 -5.24 9.76
C VAL A 137 4.95 -5.21 10.84
N PHE A 138 5.82 -6.23 10.91
CA PHE A 138 6.90 -6.28 11.91
C PHE A 138 7.83 -5.07 11.79
N GLN A 139 8.23 -4.71 10.57
CA GLN A 139 9.07 -3.55 10.34
C GLN A 139 8.36 -2.24 10.72
N SER A 140 7.05 -2.13 10.45
CA SER A 140 6.24 -0.95 10.83
C SER A 140 6.18 -0.77 12.35
N ILE A 141 5.95 -1.85 13.10
CA ILE A 141 5.95 -1.84 14.57
C ILE A 141 7.31 -1.39 15.11
N ALA A 142 8.39 -2.03 14.68
CA ALA A 142 9.74 -1.67 15.11
C ALA A 142 10.07 -0.22 14.73
N CYS A 143 9.71 0.21 13.51
CA CYS A 143 9.93 1.55 13.03
C CYS A 143 9.23 2.61 13.88
N ASN A 144 7.99 2.33 14.32
CA ASN A 144 7.23 3.24 15.17
C ASN A 144 7.82 3.36 16.58
N ALA A 145 8.48 2.30 17.08
CA ALA A 145 9.07 2.29 18.41
C ALA A 145 10.43 3.00 18.49
N VAL A 146 11.27 2.93 17.44
CA VAL A 146 12.68 3.35 17.54
C VAL A 146 13.06 4.57 16.71
N HIS A 147 12.30 4.89 15.65
CA HIS A 147 12.63 6.01 14.75
C HIS A 147 11.84 7.28 15.07
N THR A 148 12.45 8.42 14.80
CA THR A 148 11.79 9.71 14.99
C THR A 148 10.64 9.91 13.99
N ILE A 149 9.69 10.76 14.34
CA ILE A 149 8.60 11.15 13.45
C ILE A 149 9.12 11.78 12.15
N GLU A 150 10.25 12.49 12.20
CA GLU A 150 10.88 13.06 11.01
C GLU A 150 11.37 11.96 10.06
N GLN A 151 12.09 10.97 10.59
CA GLN A 151 12.56 9.83 9.79
C GLN A 151 11.40 9.05 9.19
N ARG A 152 10.34 8.82 9.96
CA ARG A 152 9.13 8.13 9.51
C ARG A 152 8.36 8.92 8.44
N ALA A 153 8.22 10.23 8.60
CA ALA A 153 7.56 11.10 7.63
C ALA A 153 8.35 11.18 6.32
N ALA A 154 9.68 11.31 6.40
CA ALA A 154 10.55 11.27 5.22
C ALA A 154 10.45 9.92 4.50
N LYS A 155 10.55 8.81 5.24
CA LYS A 155 10.38 7.44 4.72
C LYS A 155 9.06 7.28 3.97
N TRP A 156 7.96 7.72 4.57
CA TRP A 156 6.63 7.61 3.98
C TRP A 156 6.51 8.45 2.70
N LEU A 157 6.98 9.71 2.73
CA LEU A 157 6.94 10.59 1.56
C LEU A 157 7.76 10.02 0.39
N VAL A 158 8.95 9.48 0.66
CA VAL A 158 9.79 8.80 -0.34
C VAL A 158 9.06 7.60 -0.95
N ALA A 159 8.45 6.75 -0.12
CA ALA A 159 7.66 5.61 -0.58
C ALA A 159 6.45 6.02 -1.42
N ALA A 160 5.74 7.07 -1.02
CA ALA A 160 4.56 7.56 -1.72
C ALA A 160 4.91 8.15 -3.09
N VAL A 161 5.92 9.02 -3.18
CA VAL A 161 6.31 9.64 -4.48
C VAL A 161 6.89 8.61 -5.45
N ALA A 162 7.61 7.60 -4.94
CA ALA A 162 8.11 6.50 -5.76
C ALA A 162 6.96 5.72 -6.41
N ARG A 163 5.91 5.41 -5.65
CA ARG A 163 4.71 4.71 -6.14
C ARG A 163 3.87 5.56 -7.09
N MET A 164 3.71 6.86 -6.81
CA MET A 164 2.92 7.74 -7.68
C MET A 164 3.62 8.13 -8.98
N GLY A 165 4.94 7.90 -9.11
CA GLY A 165 5.72 8.30 -10.29
C GLY A 165 5.81 9.82 -10.50
N ARG A 166 5.54 10.62 -9.45
CA ARG A 166 5.56 12.08 -9.50
C ARG A 166 6.03 12.66 -8.16
N PRO A 167 6.64 13.86 -8.13
CA PRO A 167 7.18 14.43 -6.91
C PRO A 167 6.12 14.95 -5.93
N SER A 168 4.82 14.79 -6.21
CA SER A 168 3.75 15.37 -5.40
C SER A 168 2.78 14.35 -4.82
N VAL A 169 2.50 14.48 -3.52
CA VAL A 169 1.48 13.75 -2.78
C VAL A 169 0.26 14.65 -2.54
N THR A 170 -0.93 14.17 -2.86
CA THR A 170 -2.20 14.82 -2.48
C THR A 170 -2.53 14.42 -1.05
N MET A 171 -2.23 15.29 -0.10
CA MET A 171 -2.39 15.00 1.32
C MET A 171 -2.43 16.30 2.14
N THR A 172 -3.25 16.31 3.19
CA THR A 172 -3.31 17.39 4.17
C THR A 172 -2.31 17.18 5.31
N GLN A 173 -1.98 18.25 6.03
CA GLN A 173 -1.15 18.13 7.24
C GLN A 173 -1.80 17.27 8.32
N GLU A 174 -3.13 17.23 8.36
CA GLU A 174 -3.90 16.44 9.31
C GLU A 174 -3.84 14.95 8.98
N GLN A 175 -3.92 14.60 7.70
CA GLN A 175 -3.67 13.22 7.25
C GLN A 175 -2.24 12.79 7.60
N LEU A 176 -1.22 13.62 7.34
CA LEU A 176 0.15 13.32 7.76
C LEU A 176 0.27 13.15 9.28
N ALA A 177 -0.37 14.02 10.07
CA ALA A 177 -0.35 13.95 11.52
C ALA A 177 -0.96 12.65 12.04
N SER A 178 -2.14 12.28 11.51
CA SER A 178 -2.84 11.02 11.81
C SER A 178 -1.94 9.82 11.51
N MET A 179 -1.38 9.76 10.30
CA MET A 179 -0.48 8.66 9.90
C MET A 179 0.75 8.53 10.78
N MET A 180 1.29 9.65 11.26
CA MET A 180 2.44 9.64 12.15
C MET A 180 2.07 9.38 13.62
N GLY A 181 0.79 9.34 13.97
CA GLY A 181 0.31 9.20 15.35
C GLY A 181 0.67 10.41 16.22
N VAL A 182 0.64 11.62 15.63
CA VAL A 182 0.99 12.86 16.33
C VAL A 182 -0.05 13.95 16.12
N GLY A 183 -0.05 14.95 16.99
CA GLY A 183 -0.88 16.14 16.80
C GLY A 183 -0.46 16.98 15.60
N ARG A 184 -1.43 17.69 15.01
CA ARG A 184 -1.24 18.59 13.84
C ARG A 184 -0.10 19.60 14.00
N SER A 185 0.09 20.12 15.22
CA SER A 185 1.17 21.07 15.52
C SER A 185 2.56 20.45 15.35
N TYR A 186 2.72 19.17 15.72
CA TYR A 186 3.98 18.45 15.55
C TYR A 186 4.26 18.17 14.07
N ALA A 187 3.27 17.65 13.34
CA ALA A 187 3.39 17.41 11.90
C ALA A 187 3.74 18.69 11.13
N SER A 188 3.14 19.83 11.50
CA SER A 188 3.47 21.14 10.93
C SER A 188 4.94 21.51 11.16
N ARG A 189 5.49 21.28 12.36
CA ARG A 189 6.92 21.53 12.63
C ARG A 189 7.85 20.67 11.78
N VAL A 190 7.52 19.39 11.59
CA VAL A 190 8.29 18.49 10.71
C VAL A 190 8.30 19.02 9.28
N LEU A 191 7.13 19.38 8.75
CA LEU A 191 7.01 19.94 7.40
C LEU A 191 7.75 21.28 7.26
N GLN A 192 7.74 22.14 8.29
CA GLN A 192 8.49 23.39 8.26
C GLN A 192 10.00 23.17 8.26
N ARG A 193 10.50 22.16 8.99
CA ARG A 193 11.92 21.78 8.94
C ARG A 193 12.32 21.29 7.55
N PHE A 194 11.53 20.39 6.96
CA PHE A 194 11.80 19.93 5.59
C PHE A 194 11.74 21.05 4.55
N LYS A 195 10.83 22.03 4.69
CA LYS A 195 10.81 23.23 3.83
C LYS A 195 12.05 24.10 3.97
N ARG A 196 12.43 24.42 5.21
CA ARG A 196 13.60 25.26 5.49
C ARG A 196 14.87 24.62 4.94
N ASP A 197 14.95 23.30 5.02
CA ASP A 197 16.08 22.52 4.51
C ASP A 197 15.99 22.27 2.99
N GLY A 198 15.01 22.86 2.29
CA GLY A 198 14.86 22.77 0.84
C GLY A 198 14.30 21.45 0.30
N LEU A 199 13.89 20.53 1.17
CA LEU A 199 13.51 19.16 0.78
C LEU A 199 12.12 19.08 0.15
N LEU A 200 11.20 19.96 0.56
CA LEU A 200 9.83 19.97 0.04
C LEU A 200 9.19 21.36 0.05
N ARG A 201 8.09 21.49 -0.69
CA ARG A 201 7.12 22.59 -0.62
C ARG A 201 5.75 22.04 -0.21
N THR A 202 4.96 22.84 0.48
CA THR A 202 3.54 22.50 0.72
C THR A 202 2.64 23.48 -0.01
N ARG A 203 1.54 22.98 -0.56
CA ARG A 203 0.41 23.75 -1.08
C ARG A 203 -0.87 23.31 -0.38
N ARG A 204 -1.98 23.99 -0.63
CA ARG A 204 -3.28 23.56 -0.12
C ARG A 204 -3.57 22.13 -0.61
N GLY A 205 -3.75 21.19 0.33
CA GLY A 205 -4.05 19.79 0.03
C GLY A 205 -2.91 18.99 -0.63
N GLY A 206 -1.66 19.46 -0.59
CA GLY A 206 -0.57 18.70 -1.18
C GLY A 206 0.84 19.05 -0.70
N ILE A 207 1.73 18.09 -0.86
CA ILE A 207 3.15 18.16 -0.54
C ILE A 207 3.93 17.81 -1.81
N GLU A 208 4.89 18.63 -2.17
CA GLU A 208 5.76 18.45 -3.32
C GLU A 208 7.20 18.29 -2.84
N VAL A 209 7.80 17.14 -3.10
CA VAL A 209 9.20 16.83 -2.80
C VAL A 209 10.07 17.50 -3.85
N LEU A 210 10.97 18.37 -3.41
CA LEU A 210 11.90 19.13 -4.26
C LEU A 210 13.25 18.42 -4.39
N ASP A 211 13.70 17.79 -3.31
CA ASP A 211 14.94 17.01 -3.25
C ASP A 211 14.63 15.62 -2.69
N ARG A 212 14.47 14.66 -3.60
CA ARG A 212 14.17 13.26 -3.26
C ARG A 212 15.32 12.61 -2.49
N ASP A 213 16.55 12.87 -2.89
CA ASP A 213 17.73 12.23 -2.30
C ASP A 213 18.03 12.84 -0.93
N GLY A 214 17.90 14.15 -0.79
CA GLY A 214 17.95 14.84 0.50
C GLY A 214 16.86 14.35 1.46
N LEU A 215 15.65 14.09 0.97
CA LEU A 215 14.57 13.51 1.79
C LEU A 215 14.85 12.04 2.15
N ALA A 216 15.38 11.24 1.21
CA ALA A 216 15.80 9.86 1.47
C ALA A 216 16.91 9.80 2.53
N ASN A 217 17.86 10.74 2.52
CA ASN A 217 18.88 10.86 3.57
C ASN A 217 18.32 11.20 4.96
N ARG A 218 17.09 11.72 5.04
CA ARG A 218 16.37 11.91 6.32
C ARG A 218 15.51 10.72 6.70
N ALA A 219 15.21 9.81 5.79
CA ALA A 219 14.42 8.62 6.05
C ALA A 219 15.23 7.57 6.83
N CYS A 220 14.55 6.68 7.55
CA CYS A 220 15.17 5.44 7.98
C CYS A 220 15.13 4.39 6.85
N ALA A 221 16.04 3.41 6.90
CA ALA A 221 16.19 2.36 5.88
C ALA A 221 15.08 1.27 5.90
N CYS A 222 14.00 1.49 6.65
CA CYS A 222 12.94 0.50 6.83
C CYS A 222 12.23 0.11 5.53
N ASN A 223 12.09 1.03 4.56
CA ASN A 223 11.53 0.67 3.24
C ASN A 223 12.47 -0.29 2.51
N ASP A 224 13.77 0.00 2.48
CA ASP A 224 14.77 -0.81 1.79
C ASP A 224 14.85 -2.24 2.37
N HIS A 225 14.70 -2.38 3.69
CA HIS A 225 14.63 -3.69 4.35
C HIS A 225 13.39 -4.50 3.93
N VAL A 226 12.23 -3.84 3.81
CA VAL A 226 10.99 -4.47 3.35
C VAL A 226 11.08 -4.82 1.88
N ASP A 227 11.55 -3.89 1.03
CA ASP A 227 11.68 -4.11 -0.41
C ASP A 227 12.67 -5.26 -0.71
N ALA A 228 13.81 -5.32 -0.01
CA ALA A 228 14.75 -6.42 -0.13
C ALA A 228 14.16 -7.77 0.33
N HIS A 229 13.29 -7.76 1.34
CA HIS A 229 12.58 -8.95 1.77
C HIS A 229 11.55 -9.39 0.72
N PHE A 230 10.79 -8.44 0.15
CA PHE A 230 9.84 -8.70 -0.93
C PHE A 230 10.52 -9.35 -2.13
N GLU A 231 11.68 -8.84 -2.58
CA GLU A 231 12.39 -9.43 -3.72
C GLU A 231 12.88 -10.85 -3.42
N ARG A 232 13.42 -11.08 -2.21
CA ARG A 232 13.90 -12.42 -1.83
C ARG A 232 12.77 -13.42 -1.69
N VAL A 233 11.67 -13.00 -1.06
CA VAL A 233 10.45 -13.79 -1.01
C VAL A 233 9.96 -13.89 -2.44
N LEU A 234 9.24 -12.95 -3.02
CA LEU A 234 8.58 -13.07 -4.33
C LEU A 234 9.43 -13.61 -5.51
N GLY A 235 10.76 -13.50 -5.51
CA GLY A 235 11.64 -14.13 -6.51
C GLY A 235 11.61 -15.67 -6.58
N GLY A 236 11.34 -16.37 -5.49
CA GLY A 236 11.27 -17.85 -5.46
C GLY A 236 9.88 -18.45 -5.77
N LEU A 237 9.10 -17.81 -6.64
CA LEU A 237 7.73 -18.26 -6.95
C LEU A 237 7.72 -19.53 -7.82
N TYR A 238 8.71 -19.64 -8.69
CA TYR A 238 8.95 -20.74 -9.63
C TYR A 238 10.35 -21.32 -9.42
#